data_AF-A0A3M2STM7-F1
#
_entry.id   AF-A0A3M2STM7-F1
#
_cell.length_a   1.000
_cell.length_b   1.000
_cell.length_c   1.000
_cell.angle_alpha   90.00
_cell.angle_beta   90.00
_cell.angle_gamma   90.00
#
_symmetry.space_group_name_H-M   'P 1'
#
loop_
_entity.id
_entity.type
_entity.pdbx_description
1 polymer ?
#
loop_
_entity_poly.entity_id
_entity_poly.type
_entity_poly.pdbx_seq_one_letter_code
_entity_poly.pdbx_strand_id
1 'polypeptide(L)'
;TASSVIQRRELAHLLSEDRLASARIRVENVIQADVAVEVMEIVELYCELLLARANVLDQIAFGEAGTRIRARGKEGLKRANAPAPAGKGGGGGRSTSTAEEKGAGAAGIGFPFHGFGRKQHQQHQQQSQERHPETTTTTTTTPTPQDEPEEGDAEEECYINPPLDEAALSIFYAWSRFPHDVRELNILRTLLAERWGKEFMALAQDNKVEGARVPERLVKGLRVRAPSKELVECYLREIARAYGVSYPEGEG
;
A
#
# COMPACT_ATOMS: atom_id res chain seq x y z
N THR A 1 -16.78 -23.32 4.70
CA THR A 1 -16.72 -24.02 3.39
C THR A 1 -16.76 -25.53 3.59
N ALA A 2 -17.02 -26.33 2.54
CA ALA A 2 -17.02 -27.80 2.65
C ALA A 2 -15.65 -28.38 3.05
N SER A 3 -14.55 -27.77 2.60
CA SER A 3 -13.18 -28.13 3.02
C SER A 3 -12.98 -28.02 4.54
N SER A 4 -13.43 -26.92 5.16
CA SER A 4 -13.36 -26.72 6.62
C SER A 4 -14.13 -27.81 7.39
N VAL A 5 -15.27 -28.28 6.87
CA VAL A 5 -16.03 -29.39 7.48
C VAL A 5 -15.25 -30.71 7.43
N ILE A 6 -14.57 -31.00 6.31
CA ILE A 6 -13.71 -32.19 6.16
C ILE A 6 -12.52 -32.09 7.12
N GLN A 7 -11.81 -30.95 7.15
CA GLN A 7 -10.65 -30.72 8.02
C GLN A 7 -11.00 -30.84 9.51
N ARG A 8 -12.16 -30.30 9.94
CA ARG A 8 -12.63 -30.42 11.34
C ARG A 8 -13.03 -31.86 11.69
N ARG A 9 -13.56 -32.63 10.73
CA ARG A 9 -13.84 -34.07 10.90
C ARG A 9 -12.56 -34.91 10.98
N GLU A 10 -11.53 -34.60 10.18
CA GLU A 10 -10.19 -35.20 10.31
C GLU A 10 -9.59 -34.91 11.69
N LEU A 11 -9.72 -33.66 12.18
CA LEU A 11 -9.25 -33.29 13.51
C LEU A 11 -9.98 -34.06 14.62
N ALA A 12 -11.30 -34.19 14.56
CA ALA A 12 -12.05 -35.01 15.50
C ALA A 12 -11.57 -36.47 15.50
N HIS A 13 -11.25 -37.05 14.33
CA HIS A 13 -10.67 -38.38 14.24
C HIS A 13 -9.29 -38.46 14.91
N LEU A 14 -8.39 -37.51 14.64
CA LEU A 14 -7.06 -37.45 15.27
C LEU A 14 -7.13 -37.30 16.79
N LEU A 15 -8.14 -36.58 17.31
CA LEU A 15 -8.38 -36.47 18.75
C LEU A 15 -8.91 -37.79 19.33
N SER A 16 -9.77 -38.53 18.62
CA SER A 16 -10.24 -39.85 19.05
C SER A 16 -9.18 -40.97 18.98
N GLU A 17 -8.05 -40.73 18.31
CA GLU A 17 -6.87 -41.60 18.29
C GLU A 17 -5.81 -41.20 19.35
N ASP A 18 -6.10 -40.25 20.26
CA ASP A 18 -5.15 -39.62 21.19
C ASP A 18 -3.93 -38.94 20.53
N ARG A 19 -4.01 -38.66 19.21
CA ARG A 19 -2.89 -38.11 18.41
C ARG A 19 -2.80 -36.59 18.51
N LEU A 20 -2.78 -36.08 19.74
CA LEU A 20 -2.83 -34.65 20.08
C LEU A 20 -1.76 -33.82 19.35
N ALA A 21 -0.54 -34.35 19.17
CA ALA A 21 0.53 -33.66 18.43
C ALA A 21 0.21 -33.49 16.93
N SER A 22 -0.39 -34.51 16.30
CA SER A 22 -0.88 -34.39 14.91
C SER A 22 -2.07 -33.43 14.82
N ALA A 23 -2.97 -33.46 15.79
CA ALA A 23 -4.13 -32.56 15.83
C ALA A 23 -3.72 -31.08 15.97
N ARG A 24 -2.75 -30.76 16.84
CA ARG A 24 -2.21 -29.40 17.01
C ARG A 24 -1.65 -28.85 15.69
N ILE A 25 -0.76 -29.59 15.02
CA ILE A 25 -0.20 -29.18 13.71
C ILE A 25 -1.31 -29.04 12.65
N ARG A 26 -2.28 -29.95 12.63
CA ARG A 26 -3.37 -29.94 11.65
C ARG A 26 -4.36 -28.79 11.87
N VAL A 27 -4.60 -28.34 13.10
CA VAL A 27 -5.54 -27.24 13.39
C VAL A 27 -4.95 -25.86 13.13
N GLU A 28 -3.64 -25.66 13.20
CA GLU A 28 -2.99 -24.41 12.78
C GLU A 28 -3.36 -24.06 11.33
N ASN A 29 -3.44 -25.06 10.46
CA ASN A 29 -3.87 -24.91 9.07
C ASN A 29 -5.36 -24.53 8.93
N VAL A 30 -6.21 -24.98 9.86
CA VAL A 30 -7.65 -24.62 9.89
C VAL A 30 -7.81 -23.17 10.37
N ILE A 31 -7.10 -22.77 11.43
CA ILE A 31 -7.06 -21.39 11.92
C ILE A 31 -6.60 -20.44 10.79
N GLN A 32 -5.54 -20.80 10.06
CA GLN A 32 -5.05 -20.02 8.92
C GLN A 32 -6.07 -19.95 7.77
N ALA A 33 -6.80 -21.04 7.48
CA ALA A 33 -7.84 -21.06 6.47
C ALA A 33 -9.06 -20.22 6.85
N ASP A 34 -9.46 -20.22 8.13
CA ASP A 34 -10.58 -19.39 8.63
C ASP A 34 -10.19 -17.90 8.62
N VAL A 35 -8.97 -17.54 9.03
CA VAL A 35 -8.43 -16.16 8.94
C VAL A 35 -8.31 -15.69 7.49
N ALA A 36 -7.96 -16.58 6.55
CA ALA A 36 -7.97 -16.24 5.12
C ALA A 36 -9.38 -15.92 4.61
N VAL A 37 -10.42 -16.58 5.13
CA VAL A 37 -11.82 -16.24 4.83
C VAL A 37 -12.19 -14.86 5.39
N GLU A 38 -11.87 -14.56 6.66
CA GLU A 38 -12.11 -13.22 7.26
C GLU A 38 -11.48 -12.09 6.43
N VAL A 39 -10.26 -12.30 5.92
CA VAL A 39 -9.59 -11.32 5.04
C VAL A 39 -10.29 -11.23 3.69
N MET A 40 -10.73 -12.34 3.11
CA MET A 40 -11.42 -12.33 1.81
C MET A 40 -12.79 -11.64 1.88
N GLU A 41 -13.53 -11.78 2.99
CA GLU A 41 -14.77 -11.04 3.25
C GLU A 41 -14.52 -9.51 3.31
N ILE A 42 -13.41 -9.08 3.89
CA ILE A 42 -12.98 -7.65 3.87
C ILE A 42 -12.62 -7.20 2.45
N VAL A 43 -11.95 -8.05 1.66
CA VAL A 43 -11.60 -7.76 0.26
C VAL A 43 -12.85 -7.69 -0.63
N GLU A 44 -13.85 -8.52 -0.37
CA GLU A 44 -15.15 -8.51 -1.07
C GLU A 44 -15.87 -7.18 -0.86
N LEU A 45 -15.98 -6.70 0.39
CA LEU A 45 -16.58 -5.40 0.73
C LEU A 45 -15.86 -4.22 0.01
N TYR A 46 -14.54 -4.26 -0.11
CA TYR A 46 -13.80 -3.26 -0.88
C TYR A 46 -14.02 -3.38 -2.39
N CYS A 47 -14.22 -4.59 -2.93
CA CYS A 47 -14.62 -4.78 -4.33
C CYS A 47 -16.01 -4.20 -4.59
N GLU A 48 -16.98 -4.39 -3.70
CA GLU A 48 -18.32 -3.79 -3.80
C GLU A 48 -18.26 -2.25 -3.77
N LEU A 49 -17.49 -1.67 -2.85
CA LEU A 49 -17.30 -0.22 -2.73
C LEU A 49 -16.71 0.40 -4.01
N LEU A 50 -15.70 -0.24 -4.61
CA LEU A 50 -15.12 0.21 -5.87
C LEU A 50 -16.08 0.05 -7.04
N LEU A 51 -16.83 -1.06 -7.11
CA LEU A 51 -17.83 -1.31 -8.15
C LEU A 51 -18.97 -0.27 -8.10
N ALA A 52 -19.50 0.01 -6.91
CA ALA A 52 -20.55 1.01 -6.68
C ALA A 52 -20.12 2.44 -7.05
N ARG A 53 -18.81 2.72 -7.11
CA ARG A 53 -18.23 4.03 -7.42
C ARG A 53 -17.46 4.08 -8.76
N ALA A 54 -17.51 3.01 -9.56
CA ALA A 54 -16.68 2.83 -10.75
C ALA A 54 -16.76 4.01 -11.76
N ASN A 55 -17.96 4.55 -12.01
CA ASN A 55 -18.16 5.68 -12.92
C ASN A 55 -17.45 6.96 -12.44
N VAL A 56 -17.45 7.23 -11.13
CA VAL A 56 -16.81 8.41 -10.52
C VAL A 56 -15.30 8.23 -10.50
N LEU A 57 -14.85 7.01 -10.16
CA LEU A 57 -13.45 6.61 -10.19
C LEU A 57 -12.84 6.77 -11.59
N ASP A 58 -13.53 6.31 -12.64
CA ASP A 58 -13.05 6.40 -14.02
C ASP A 58 -12.96 7.86 -14.51
N GLN A 59 -13.93 8.71 -14.15
CA GLN A 59 -13.88 10.15 -14.43
C GLN A 59 -12.66 10.83 -13.79
N ILE A 60 -12.34 10.51 -12.53
CA ILE A 60 -11.17 11.08 -11.84
C ILE A 60 -9.87 10.51 -12.41
N ALA A 61 -9.79 9.18 -12.58
CA ALA A 61 -8.59 8.48 -12.99
C ALA A 61 -8.15 8.76 -14.44
N PHE A 62 -9.10 8.91 -15.37
CA PHE A 62 -8.79 9.21 -16.77
C PHE A 62 -8.79 10.70 -17.11
N GLY A 63 -9.22 11.57 -16.19
CA GLY A 63 -9.12 13.02 -16.31
C GLY A 63 -7.75 13.62 -15.99
N GLU A 64 -7.70 14.96 -15.97
CA GLU A 64 -6.51 15.74 -15.60
C GLU A 64 -6.09 15.53 -14.14
N ALA A 65 -7.03 15.15 -13.27
CA ALA A 65 -6.75 14.77 -11.88
C ALA A 65 -5.87 13.52 -11.84
N GLY A 66 -6.34 12.38 -12.36
CA GLY A 66 -5.60 11.12 -12.42
C GLY A 66 -4.22 11.23 -13.08
N THR A 67 -4.07 12.13 -14.05
CA THR A 67 -2.78 12.40 -14.69
C THR A 67 -1.78 13.10 -13.76
N ARG A 68 -2.23 14.08 -12.95
CA ARG A 68 -1.42 14.71 -11.89
C ARG A 68 -1.11 13.72 -10.76
N ILE A 69 -2.09 12.91 -10.38
CA ILE A 69 -2.01 11.89 -9.34
C ILE A 69 -0.94 10.82 -9.68
N ARG A 70 -0.94 10.29 -10.91
CA ARG A 70 0.12 9.38 -11.38
C ARG A 70 1.51 10.03 -11.43
N ALA A 71 1.59 11.33 -11.73
CA ALA A 71 2.86 12.07 -11.66
C ALA A 71 3.40 12.14 -10.22
N ARG A 72 2.54 12.47 -9.25
CA ARG A 72 2.86 12.42 -7.81
C ARG A 72 3.30 11.02 -7.36
N GLY A 73 2.58 9.96 -7.76
CA GLY A 73 2.95 8.58 -7.44
C GLY A 73 4.35 8.19 -7.92
N LYS A 74 4.79 8.73 -9.07
CA LYS A 74 6.14 8.55 -9.61
C LYS A 74 7.21 9.33 -8.83
N GLU A 75 6.85 10.38 -8.13
CA GLU A 75 7.75 11.11 -7.22
C GLU A 75 7.82 10.44 -5.85
N GLY A 76 6.70 9.95 -5.31
CA GLY A 76 6.67 9.10 -4.13
C GLY A 76 7.52 7.82 -4.31
N LEU A 77 7.40 7.14 -5.46
CA LEU A 77 8.22 5.96 -5.75
C LEU A 77 9.72 6.28 -5.89
N LYS A 78 10.09 7.46 -6.42
CA LYS A 78 11.50 7.93 -6.41
C LYS A 78 11.99 8.19 -4.98
N ARG A 79 11.16 8.81 -4.13
CA ARG A 79 11.49 9.12 -2.73
C ARG A 79 11.66 7.85 -1.90
N ALA A 80 10.75 6.88 -2.05
CA ALA A 80 10.79 5.59 -1.36
C ALA A 80 11.99 4.71 -1.78
N ASN A 81 12.52 4.89 -2.99
CA ASN A 81 13.72 4.21 -3.49
C ASN A 81 14.99 5.08 -3.46
N ALA A 82 14.94 6.28 -2.87
CA ALA A 82 16.13 7.10 -2.71
C ALA A 82 17.07 6.44 -1.68
N PRO A 83 18.39 6.40 -1.93
CA PRO A 83 19.32 5.95 -0.91
C PRO A 83 19.21 6.86 0.32
N ALA A 84 19.04 6.27 1.49
CA ALA A 84 18.93 7.01 2.75
C ALA A 84 20.12 7.98 2.89
N PRO A 85 19.89 9.25 3.26
CA PRO A 85 20.96 10.24 3.32
C PRO A 85 22.04 9.76 4.30
N ALA A 86 23.25 9.59 3.80
CA ALA A 86 24.39 9.16 4.61
C ALA A 86 24.57 10.13 5.78
N GLY A 87 24.25 9.66 6.99
CA GLY A 87 24.26 10.49 8.18
C GLY A 87 25.63 11.10 8.38
N LYS A 88 25.69 12.44 8.54
CA LYS A 88 26.93 13.16 8.84
C LYS A 88 27.40 12.83 10.26
N GLY A 89 28.00 11.66 10.43
CA GLY A 89 28.74 11.28 11.62
C GLY A 89 29.95 12.20 11.79
N GLY A 90 29.81 13.21 12.65
CA GLY A 90 30.92 14.09 13.00
C GLY A 90 31.94 13.34 13.85
N GLY A 91 33.08 12.98 13.24
CA GLY A 91 34.20 12.32 13.93
C GLY A 91 35.51 12.66 13.25
N GLY A 92 36.35 13.45 13.92
CA GLY A 92 37.65 13.86 13.39
C GLY A 92 38.72 12.78 13.58
N GLY A 93 39.50 12.49 12.54
CA GLY A 93 40.66 11.60 12.58
C GLY A 93 41.68 12.01 11.51
N ARG A 94 42.98 11.93 11.82
CA ARG A 94 44.07 12.50 11.00
C ARG A 94 45.25 11.52 10.84
N SER A 95 45.39 10.95 9.64
CA SER A 95 46.56 10.24 9.13
C SER A 95 46.41 10.10 7.60
N THR A 96 47.22 10.67 6.71
CA THR A 96 48.67 10.52 6.40
C THR A 96 49.02 9.27 5.56
N SER A 97 49.29 9.49 4.26
CA SER A 97 49.95 8.59 3.29
C SER A 97 49.22 7.26 2.97
N THR A 98 49.48 6.55 1.87
CA THR A 98 50.51 6.66 0.80
C THR A 98 49.90 6.76 -0.60
N ALA A 99 50.73 6.93 -1.64
CA ALA A 99 50.35 6.76 -3.04
C ALA A 99 50.79 5.38 -3.56
N GLU A 100 50.03 4.77 -4.48
CA GLU A 100 50.51 3.70 -5.35
C GLU A 100 49.80 3.76 -6.71
N GLU A 101 50.51 3.40 -7.79
CA GLU A 101 50.07 3.52 -9.19
C GLU A 101 50.23 2.19 -9.94
N LYS A 102 49.13 1.68 -10.51
CA LYS A 102 48.95 0.68 -11.59
C LYS A 102 47.44 0.51 -11.80
N GLY A 103 46.90 0.12 -12.96
CA GLY A 103 47.49 -0.18 -14.28
C GLY A 103 46.36 -0.36 -15.32
N ALA A 104 46.68 -0.54 -16.61
CA ALA A 104 45.70 -0.53 -17.69
C ALA A 104 44.77 -1.77 -17.74
N GLY A 105 43.53 -1.61 -18.24
CA GLY A 105 42.50 -2.67 -18.20
C GLY A 105 41.27 -2.52 -19.12
N ALA A 106 41.50 -2.20 -20.41
CA ALA A 106 40.65 -2.42 -21.60
C ALA A 106 39.09 -2.41 -21.59
N ALA A 107 38.55 -1.74 -22.61
CA ALA A 107 37.34 -2.10 -23.39
C ALA A 107 35.94 -2.10 -22.73
N GLY A 108 35.17 -1.03 -23.00
CA GLY A 108 33.70 -1.00 -22.95
C GLY A 108 33.14 -0.08 -24.04
N ILE A 109 32.37 -0.61 -24.98
CA ILE A 109 31.90 0.11 -26.19
C ILE A 109 30.54 0.77 -25.91
N GLY A 110 30.37 2.07 -26.22
CA GLY A 110 29.09 2.76 -25.95
C GLY A 110 28.97 4.24 -26.36
N PHE A 111 29.02 4.56 -27.66
CA PHE A 111 28.61 5.85 -28.26
C PHE A 111 28.07 5.60 -29.68
N PRO A 112 27.32 6.52 -30.33
CA PRO A 112 26.87 7.86 -29.90
C PRO A 112 25.34 7.90 -29.63
N PHE A 113 24.76 8.85 -28.87
CA PHE A 113 24.64 10.30 -29.10
C PHE A 113 23.91 10.66 -30.41
N HIS A 114 22.59 10.88 -30.35
CA HIS A 114 21.81 11.38 -31.49
C HIS A 114 21.03 12.65 -31.12
N GLY A 115 21.72 13.79 -31.18
CA GLY A 115 21.13 15.11 -30.94
C GLY A 115 20.56 15.72 -32.22
N PHE A 116 19.24 15.71 -32.35
CA PHE A 116 18.48 16.49 -33.34
C PHE A 116 17.22 17.02 -32.63
N GLY A 117 16.81 18.28 -32.78
CA GLY A 117 17.35 19.32 -33.66
C GLY A 117 16.22 20.18 -34.23
N ARG A 118 15.47 20.90 -33.38
CA ARG A 118 14.34 21.73 -33.83
C ARG A 118 14.19 23.02 -33.02
N LYS A 119 14.68 24.13 -33.57
CA LYS A 119 14.19 25.46 -33.21
C LYS A 119 12.75 25.60 -33.73
N GLN A 120 11.88 26.30 -33.00
CA GLN A 120 10.57 26.73 -33.49
C GLN A 120 10.40 28.23 -33.23
N HIS A 121 9.57 28.89 -34.05
CA HIS A 121 9.63 30.33 -34.25
C HIS A 121 8.96 31.14 -33.12
N GLN A 122 9.54 32.31 -32.83
CA GLN A 122 8.99 33.31 -31.93
C GLN A 122 8.14 34.31 -32.74
N GLN A 123 6.83 34.38 -32.48
CA GLN A 123 5.97 35.39 -33.12
C GLN A 123 4.69 35.65 -32.31
N HIS A 124 4.67 36.80 -31.62
CA HIS A 124 3.54 37.64 -31.17
C HIS A 124 4.25 38.90 -30.63
N GLN A 125 4.40 39.97 -31.42
CA GLN A 125 3.37 40.94 -31.83
C GLN A 125 2.85 41.76 -30.65
N GLN A 126 2.94 43.07 -30.82
CA GLN A 126 2.88 44.09 -29.77
C GLN A 126 1.73 45.04 -30.08
N GLN A 127 0.81 45.24 -29.13
CA GLN A 127 -0.11 46.38 -29.17
C GLN A 127 -0.45 46.85 -27.76
N SER A 128 -0.29 48.15 -27.54
CA SER A 128 -0.60 48.84 -26.30
C SER A 128 -1.86 49.66 -26.49
N GLN A 129 -2.78 49.69 -25.52
CA GLN A 129 -3.79 50.76 -25.47
C GLN A 129 -4.23 51.10 -24.03
N GLU A 130 -3.59 52.16 -23.53
CA GLU A 130 -4.14 53.32 -22.77
C GLU A 130 -5.10 53.16 -21.57
N ARG A 131 -4.86 54.03 -20.56
CA ARG A 131 -5.69 54.28 -19.36
C ARG A 131 -6.68 55.43 -19.65
N HIS A 132 -7.80 55.61 -18.94
CA HIS A 132 -8.00 56.31 -17.65
C HIS A 132 -9.51 56.66 -17.50
N PRO A 133 -10.05 57.19 -16.38
CA PRO A 133 -9.65 57.21 -14.95
C PRO A 133 -10.74 56.49 -14.08
N GLU A 134 -11.08 56.71 -12.79
CA GLU A 134 -10.59 57.41 -11.57
C GLU A 134 -10.47 56.34 -10.41
N THR A 135 -10.39 56.48 -9.07
CA THR A 135 -10.67 57.50 -8.00
C THR A 135 -12.16 57.74 -7.64
N THR A 136 -12.61 58.00 -6.38
CA THR A 136 -11.97 58.06 -5.04
C THR A 136 -12.91 57.57 -3.90
N THR A 137 -12.36 57.38 -2.68
CA THR A 137 -13.00 57.42 -1.31
C THR A 137 -13.86 56.22 -0.89
N THR A 138 -13.84 55.69 0.36
CA THR A 138 -13.11 55.96 1.64
C THR A 138 -13.03 54.58 2.37
N THR A 139 -12.08 54.17 3.22
CA THR A 139 -11.63 54.78 4.50
C THR A 139 -10.41 54.04 5.09
N THR A 140 -9.60 54.76 5.87
CA THR A 140 -8.74 54.33 7.01
C THR A 140 -9.34 53.13 7.79
N THR A 141 -8.62 52.18 8.40
CA THR A 141 -7.41 52.30 9.25
C THR A 141 -6.73 50.92 9.47
N THR A 142 -5.43 50.90 9.77
CA THR A 142 -4.62 49.75 10.24
C THR A 142 -4.33 49.83 11.76
N PRO A 143 -3.78 48.81 12.46
CA PRO A 143 -3.64 47.37 12.16
C PRO A 143 -4.02 46.52 13.42
N THR A 144 -3.20 45.49 13.72
CA THR A 144 -3.07 44.69 14.96
C THR A 144 -4.10 43.55 15.17
N PRO A 145 -3.68 42.43 15.81
CA PRO A 145 -4.17 41.11 15.42
C PRO A 145 -4.99 40.42 16.52
N GLN A 146 -5.69 39.35 16.14
CA GLN A 146 -6.18 38.35 17.06
C GLN A 146 -5.81 36.97 16.52
N ASP A 147 -5.01 36.25 17.29
CA ASP A 147 -4.55 34.89 17.02
C ASP A 147 -5.70 33.90 17.25
N GLU A 148 -6.69 33.90 16.35
CA GLU A 148 -7.41 32.66 16.06
C GLU A 148 -6.43 31.76 15.33
N PRO A 149 -6.02 30.60 15.87
CA PRO A 149 -5.36 29.61 15.05
C PRO A 149 -6.40 29.17 14.02
N GLU A 150 -6.14 29.45 12.73
CA GLU A 150 -6.77 28.65 11.69
C GLU A 150 -6.45 27.20 12.05
N GLU A 151 -7.48 26.42 12.42
CA GLU A 151 -7.36 24.98 12.55
C GLU A 151 -6.98 24.50 11.16
N GLY A 152 -5.67 24.36 10.96
CA GLY A 152 -5.11 23.82 9.74
C GLY A 152 -5.58 22.41 9.64
N ASP A 153 -6.72 22.22 8.97
CA ASP A 153 -7.16 20.96 8.39
C ASP A 153 -5.91 20.37 7.76
N ALA A 154 -5.34 19.39 8.45
CA ALA A 154 -4.24 18.62 7.94
C ALA A 154 -4.86 17.77 6.84
N GLU A 155 -4.97 18.34 5.63
CA GLU A 155 -5.40 17.68 4.42
C GLU A 155 -4.54 16.42 4.26
N GLU A 156 -5.01 15.30 4.81
CA GLU A 156 -4.36 14.00 4.66
C GLU A 156 -4.31 13.76 3.15
N GLU A 157 -3.13 13.93 2.56
CA GLU A 157 -2.98 14.31 1.15
C GLU A 157 -3.34 13.13 0.23
N CYS A 158 -4.65 12.92 0.10
CA CYS A 158 -5.23 11.71 -0.41
C CYS A 158 -4.98 11.57 -1.91
N TYR A 159 -4.85 10.32 -2.34
CA TYR A 159 -4.32 10.04 -3.67
C TYR A 159 -5.41 10.16 -4.75
N ILE A 160 -6.65 9.76 -4.44
CA ILE A 160 -7.87 10.03 -5.20
C ILE A 160 -9.01 10.47 -4.26
N ASN A 161 -9.26 9.71 -3.20
CA ASN A 161 -10.34 9.89 -2.22
C ASN A 161 -10.15 8.85 -1.09
N PRO A 162 -10.16 9.20 0.20
CA PRO A 162 -9.72 8.28 1.27
C PRO A 162 -10.34 6.86 1.23
N PRO A 163 -11.68 6.67 1.17
CA PRO A 163 -12.27 5.32 1.08
C PRO A 163 -12.04 4.60 -0.26
N LEU A 164 -11.72 5.30 -1.36
CA LEU A 164 -11.31 4.65 -2.61
C LEU A 164 -9.86 4.19 -2.56
N ASP A 165 -8.98 4.99 -1.95
CA ASP A 165 -7.57 4.68 -1.78
C ASP A 165 -7.37 3.54 -0.77
N GLU A 166 -8.08 3.56 0.37
CA GLU A 166 -8.10 2.46 1.35
C GLU A 166 -8.52 1.13 0.71
N ALA A 167 -9.55 1.14 -0.14
CA ALA A 167 -10.02 -0.02 -0.87
C ALA A 167 -8.96 -0.55 -1.87
N ALA A 168 -8.40 0.34 -2.69
CA ALA A 168 -7.37 -0.02 -3.66
C ALA A 168 -6.09 -0.53 -2.98
N LEU A 169 -5.64 0.13 -1.90
CA LEU A 169 -4.53 -0.32 -1.05
C LEU A 169 -4.76 -1.73 -0.52
N SER A 170 -5.94 -1.97 0.07
CA SER A 170 -6.29 -3.26 0.65
C SER A 170 -6.25 -4.39 -0.38
N ILE A 171 -6.80 -4.16 -1.57
CA ILE A 171 -6.78 -5.11 -2.69
C ILE A 171 -5.36 -5.34 -3.22
N PHE A 172 -4.56 -4.29 -3.43
CA PHE A 172 -3.17 -4.44 -3.90
C PHE A 172 -2.27 -5.15 -2.89
N TYR A 173 -2.45 -4.89 -1.59
CA TYR A 173 -1.73 -5.55 -0.52
C TYR A 173 -2.14 -7.04 -0.43
N ALA A 174 -3.44 -7.33 -0.42
CA ALA A 174 -3.98 -8.70 -0.36
C ALA A 174 -3.60 -9.57 -1.57
N TRP A 175 -3.63 -9.03 -2.80
CA TRP A 175 -3.35 -9.77 -4.04
C TRP A 175 -2.06 -10.61 -3.95
N SER A 176 -0.99 -10.01 -3.41
CA SER A 176 0.34 -10.64 -3.33
C SER A 176 0.43 -11.80 -2.32
N ARG A 177 -0.61 -12.01 -1.50
CA ARG A 177 -0.71 -13.09 -0.51
C ARG A 177 -1.69 -14.20 -0.93
N PHE A 178 -2.62 -13.92 -1.86
CA PHE A 178 -3.56 -14.91 -2.44
C PHE A 178 -3.42 -15.10 -3.98
N PRO A 179 -2.22 -15.16 -4.58
CA PRO A 179 -2.06 -15.15 -6.04
C PRO A 179 -2.51 -16.43 -6.75
N HIS A 180 -2.81 -17.51 -6.02
CA HIS A 180 -3.19 -18.82 -6.56
C HIS A 180 -4.67 -19.18 -6.36
N ASP A 181 -5.30 -18.62 -5.32
CA ASP A 181 -6.65 -18.99 -4.89
C ASP A 181 -7.74 -18.29 -5.70
N VAL A 182 -7.49 -17.04 -6.13
CA VAL A 182 -8.42 -16.25 -6.95
C VAL A 182 -7.66 -15.60 -8.11
N ARG A 183 -7.84 -16.11 -9.32
CA ARG A 183 -7.11 -15.62 -10.52
C ARG A 183 -7.61 -14.24 -10.95
N GLU A 184 -8.87 -13.97 -10.65
CA GLU A 184 -9.63 -12.77 -10.93
C GLU A 184 -9.03 -11.57 -10.20
N LEU A 185 -8.41 -11.76 -9.01
CA LEU A 185 -7.65 -10.70 -8.32
C LEU A 185 -6.45 -10.20 -9.14
N ASN A 186 -5.86 -11.04 -10.00
CA ASN A 186 -4.78 -10.60 -10.89
C ASN A 186 -5.29 -9.77 -12.08
N ILE A 187 -6.52 -10.03 -12.53
CA ILE A 187 -7.23 -9.21 -13.53
C ILE A 187 -7.60 -7.86 -12.88
N LEU A 188 -8.23 -7.90 -11.70
CA LEU A 188 -8.60 -6.71 -10.92
C LEU A 188 -7.39 -5.82 -10.61
N ARG A 189 -6.27 -6.40 -10.14
CA ARG A 189 -5.00 -5.66 -9.95
C ARG A 189 -4.58 -4.91 -11.21
N THR A 190 -4.71 -5.53 -12.38
CA THR A 190 -4.32 -4.91 -13.66
C THR A 190 -5.24 -3.72 -13.98
N LEU A 191 -6.55 -3.90 -13.85
CA LEU A 191 -7.56 -2.86 -14.07
C LEU A 191 -7.47 -1.69 -13.07
N LEU A 192 -7.09 -1.95 -11.82
CA LEU A 192 -6.84 -0.91 -10.81
C LEU A 192 -5.50 -0.19 -11.06
N ALA A 193 -4.46 -0.90 -11.53
CA ALA A 193 -3.16 -0.29 -11.84
C ALA A 193 -3.20 0.64 -13.06
N GLU A 194 -4.17 0.49 -13.96
CA GLU A 194 -4.46 1.45 -15.04
C GLU A 194 -5.04 2.77 -14.51
N ARG A 195 -5.80 2.70 -13.40
CA ARG A 195 -6.47 3.85 -12.78
C ARG A 195 -5.52 4.61 -11.83
N TRP A 196 -5.04 3.95 -10.79
CA TRP A 196 -4.12 4.53 -9.78
C TRP A 196 -2.68 4.70 -10.29
N GLY A 197 -2.27 3.96 -11.31
CA GLY A 197 -0.89 3.91 -11.81
C GLY A 197 -0.09 2.72 -11.23
N LYS A 198 0.98 2.36 -11.94
CA LYS A 198 1.84 1.21 -11.59
C LYS A 198 2.72 1.53 -10.39
N GLU A 199 3.08 2.80 -10.23
CA GLU A 199 3.87 3.34 -9.14
C GLU A 199 3.11 3.28 -7.80
N PHE A 200 1.81 3.60 -7.79
CA PHE A 200 0.94 3.40 -6.63
C PHE A 200 0.79 1.92 -6.28
N MET A 201 0.51 1.05 -7.27
CA MET A 201 0.42 -0.40 -7.06
C MET A 201 1.69 -0.96 -6.38
N ALA A 202 2.88 -0.52 -6.82
CA ALA A 202 4.16 -0.97 -6.24
C ALA A 202 4.35 -0.51 -4.79
N LEU A 203 3.96 0.72 -4.45
CA LEU A 203 3.99 1.21 -3.06
C LEU A 203 2.91 0.53 -2.18
N ALA A 204 1.75 0.23 -2.75
CA ALA A 204 0.62 -0.38 -2.06
C ALA A 204 0.91 -1.82 -1.59
N GLN A 205 1.61 -2.62 -2.40
CA GLN A 205 2.00 -4.00 -2.08
C GLN A 205 2.87 -4.11 -0.81
N ASP A 206 3.62 -3.05 -0.49
CA ASP A 206 4.45 -2.91 0.70
C ASP A 206 3.80 -2.08 1.82
N ASN A 207 2.60 -1.51 1.61
CA ASN A 207 1.96 -0.52 2.50
C ASN A 207 2.84 0.72 2.75
N LYS A 208 3.47 1.24 1.68
CA LYS A 208 4.40 2.39 1.65
C LYS A 208 3.82 3.65 0.97
N VAL A 209 2.51 3.71 0.75
CA VAL A 209 1.86 4.90 0.17
C VAL A 209 1.83 6.02 1.22
N GLU A 210 2.17 7.24 0.78
CA GLU A 210 1.99 8.45 1.58
C GLU A 210 0.51 8.87 1.53
N GLY A 211 -0.04 9.38 2.65
CA GLY A 211 -1.43 9.86 2.72
C GLY A 211 -2.53 8.78 2.89
N ALA A 212 -2.24 7.48 2.74
CA ALA A 212 -3.22 6.41 2.96
C ALA A 212 -2.56 5.10 3.42
N ARG A 213 -3.28 4.27 4.21
CA ARG A 213 -2.76 3.03 4.82
C ARG A 213 -3.76 1.87 4.71
N VAL A 214 -3.23 0.66 4.61
CA VAL A 214 -4.04 -0.58 4.69
C VAL A 214 -4.59 -0.78 6.12
N PRO A 215 -5.87 -1.15 6.31
CA PRO A 215 -6.49 -1.37 7.62
C PRO A 215 -5.76 -2.40 8.48
N GLU A 216 -5.63 -2.12 9.78
CA GLU A 216 -4.82 -2.95 10.68
C GLU A 216 -5.34 -4.39 10.82
N ARG A 217 -6.66 -4.62 10.72
CA ARG A 217 -7.26 -5.98 10.66
C ARG A 217 -6.74 -6.79 9.47
N LEU A 218 -6.77 -6.19 8.28
CA LEU A 218 -6.31 -6.84 7.04
C LEU A 218 -4.78 -7.05 7.06
N VAL A 219 -4.02 -6.09 7.61
CA VAL A 219 -2.57 -6.28 7.86
C VAL A 219 -2.29 -7.40 8.86
N LYS A 220 -3.11 -7.56 9.91
CA LYS A 220 -2.96 -8.64 10.90
C LYS A 220 -3.27 -10.01 10.28
N GLY A 221 -4.40 -10.17 9.60
CA GLY A 221 -4.79 -11.43 8.96
C GLY A 221 -3.85 -11.89 7.85
N LEU A 222 -3.31 -10.96 7.05
CA LEU A 222 -2.37 -11.26 5.96
C LEU A 222 -0.92 -11.52 6.39
N ARG A 223 -0.58 -11.31 7.67
CA ARG A 223 0.77 -11.58 8.18
C ARG A 223 0.83 -12.99 8.73
N VAL A 224 1.26 -13.93 7.87
CA VAL A 224 1.54 -15.32 8.23
C VAL A 224 2.40 -15.37 9.51
N ARG A 225 1.80 -15.90 10.57
CA ARG A 225 2.42 -16.22 11.86
C ARG A 225 1.84 -17.54 12.35
N ALA A 226 2.60 -18.23 13.20
CA ALA A 226 2.02 -19.30 14.01
C ALA A 226 0.96 -18.70 14.97
N PRO A 227 -0.21 -19.33 15.15
CA PRO A 227 -1.20 -18.91 16.14
C PRO A 227 -0.66 -19.07 17.58
N SER A 228 -1.31 -18.42 18.55
CA SER A 228 -0.98 -18.67 19.96
C SER A 228 -1.39 -20.08 20.37
N LYS A 229 -0.67 -20.66 21.34
CA LYS A 229 -1.02 -21.98 21.90
C LYS A 229 -2.45 -21.98 22.44
N GLU A 230 -2.83 -20.93 23.17
CA GLU A 230 -4.19 -20.72 23.69
C GLU A 230 -5.27 -20.81 22.59
N LEU A 231 -5.04 -20.22 21.41
CA LEU A 231 -5.96 -20.27 20.29
C LEU A 231 -6.05 -21.69 19.71
N VAL A 232 -4.93 -22.40 19.61
CA VAL A 232 -4.87 -23.81 19.21
C VAL A 232 -5.65 -24.71 20.18
N GLU A 233 -5.45 -24.57 21.49
CA GLU A 233 -6.19 -25.37 22.49
C GLU A 233 -7.69 -25.04 22.47
N CYS A 234 -8.05 -23.76 22.30
CA CYS A 234 -9.45 -23.34 22.19
C CYS A 234 -10.14 -23.97 20.97
N TYR A 235 -9.48 -23.93 19.80
CA TYR A 235 -9.99 -24.57 18.58
C TYR A 235 -10.12 -26.09 18.73
N LEU A 236 -9.13 -26.77 19.34
CA LEU A 236 -9.20 -28.21 19.57
C LEU A 236 -10.33 -28.58 20.54
N ARG A 237 -10.52 -27.81 21.61
CA ARG A 237 -11.61 -28.02 22.59
C ARG A 237 -12.99 -27.87 21.96
N GLU A 238 -13.22 -26.82 21.17
CA GLU A 238 -14.51 -26.63 20.49
C GLU A 238 -14.75 -27.65 19.36
N ILE A 239 -13.71 -28.10 18.65
CA ILE A 239 -13.84 -29.21 17.69
C ILE A 239 -14.17 -30.53 18.43
N ALA A 240 -13.49 -30.84 19.53
CA ALA A 240 -13.78 -32.03 20.33
C ALA A 240 -15.24 -32.02 20.83
N ARG A 241 -15.67 -30.89 21.40
CA ARG A 241 -17.04 -30.64 21.86
C ARG A 241 -18.08 -30.80 20.75
N ALA A 242 -17.83 -30.22 19.58
CA ALA A 242 -18.76 -30.27 18.44
C ALA A 242 -18.92 -31.69 17.84
N TYR A 243 -17.92 -32.56 17.98
CA TYR A 243 -17.94 -33.94 17.47
C TYR A 243 -18.11 -35.01 18.56
N GLY A 244 -18.28 -34.62 19.83
CA GLY A 244 -18.49 -35.55 20.95
C GLY A 244 -17.25 -36.35 21.36
N VAL A 245 -16.05 -35.83 21.06
CA VAL A 245 -14.76 -36.48 21.35
C VAL A 245 -14.23 -36.02 22.71
N SER A 246 -13.61 -36.92 23.47
CA SER A 246 -12.90 -36.56 24.70
C SER A 246 -11.67 -35.72 24.40
N TYR A 247 -11.47 -34.61 25.12
CA TYR A 247 -10.26 -33.80 25.04
C TYR A 247 -9.82 -33.46 26.47
N PRO A 248 -8.53 -33.62 26.81
CA PRO A 248 -8.06 -33.28 28.14
C PRO A 248 -8.20 -31.78 28.39
N GLU A 249 -8.75 -31.41 29.55
CA GLU A 249 -8.69 -30.03 30.04
C GLU A 249 -7.26 -29.74 30.52
N GLY A 250 -6.39 -29.44 29.56
CA GLY A 250 -4.98 -29.13 29.81
C GLY A 250 -4.81 -27.91 30.71
N GLU A 251 -3.87 -28.03 31.65
CA GLU A 251 -3.43 -26.96 32.53
C GLU A 251 -2.88 -25.76 31.73
N GLY A 252 -3.10 -24.55 32.23
CA GLY A 252 -2.73 -23.28 31.58
C GLY A 252 -1.34 -22.78 31.94
#